data_AF-A0A813J5C0-F1
#
_entry.id   AF-A0A813J5C0-F1
#
_cell.length_a   1.000
_cell.length_b   1.000
_cell.length_c   1.000
_cell.angle_alpha   90.00
_cell.angle_beta   90.00
_cell.angle_gamma   90.00
#
_symmetry.space_group_name_H-M   'P 1'
#
loop_
_entity.id
_entity.type
_entity.pdbx_description
1 polymer ?
#
loop_
_entity_poly.entity_id
_entity_poly.type
_entity_poly.pdbx_seq_one_letter_code
_entity_poly.pdbx_strand_id
1 'polypeptide(L)'
;RRDGMTSVADLLSNPLAVIDALFAPRAREGGAPPPEWGERAHFIQALGLEDEENFSKIPCLNDVELAESVAPFSLVRYRCLVQDVFEPELYSLTMQEQDADGQGAPRFLTTKYRESPPDVLPGKILKDLGREGLSQRGAYYCVPLPGETAWARAVASAGGLTPRGAAAAKSSNGTPPTSKRPRQDEDIDMALPPPPAAPAE
;
A
#
# COMPACT_ATOMS: atom_id res chain seq x y z
N ARG A 1 -27.07 0.75 22.79
CA ARG A 1 -26.03 1.78 23.00
C ARG A 1 -24.78 1.05 23.50
N ARG A 2 -23.90 0.61 22.59
CA ARG A 2 -22.58 0.07 22.92
C ARG A 2 -21.60 1.10 22.41
N ASP A 3 -21.06 1.92 23.29
CA ASP A 3 -19.80 2.59 23.03
C ASP A 3 -18.74 1.46 23.06
N GLY A 4 -18.63 0.76 21.93
CA GLY A 4 -17.74 -0.38 21.78
C GLY A 4 -16.33 0.14 21.68
N MET A 5 -15.59 0.07 22.78
CA MET A 5 -14.13 0.18 22.78
C MET A 5 -13.61 -0.80 21.73
N THR A 6 -13.15 -0.31 20.58
CA THR A 6 -12.52 -1.15 19.56
C THR A 6 -11.34 -1.84 20.24
N SER A 7 -11.40 -3.15 20.41
CA SER A 7 -10.31 -3.85 21.06
C SER A 7 -9.12 -3.97 20.12
N VAL A 8 -7.91 -4.09 20.67
CA VAL A 8 -6.70 -4.39 19.88
C VAL A 8 -6.90 -5.68 19.06
N ALA A 9 -7.60 -6.67 19.61
CA ALA A 9 -7.92 -7.90 18.90
C ALA A 9 -8.78 -7.62 17.65
N ASP A 10 -9.83 -6.80 17.76
CA ASP A 10 -10.71 -6.47 16.64
C ASP A 10 -9.96 -5.72 15.52
N LEU A 11 -9.02 -4.84 15.88
CA LEU A 11 -8.18 -4.14 14.91
C LEU A 11 -7.30 -5.09 14.09
N LEU A 12 -6.92 -6.25 14.65
CA LEU A 12 -6.10 -7.24 13.96
C LEU A 12 -6.94 -8.27 13.21
N SER A 13 -7.97 -8.82 13.84
CA SER A 13 -8.77 -9.91 13.27
C SER A 13 -9.92 -9.44 12.37
N ASN A 14 -10.44 -8.23 12.59
CA ASN A 14 -11.55 -7.67 11.81
C ASN A 14 -11.41 -6.15 11.57
N PRO A 15 -10.27 -5.69 10.99
CA PRO A 15 -10.01 -4.27 10.74
C PRO A 15 -11.10 -3.61 9.88
N LEU A 16 -11.65 -4.35 8.91
CA LEU A 16 -12.65 -3.83 7.98
C LEU A 16 -13.95 -3.39 8.67
N ALA A 17 -14.40 -4.12 9.71
CA ALA A 17 -15.55 -3.69 10.49
C ALA A 17 -15.28 -2.42 11.30
N VAL A 18 -14.04 -2.23 11.76
CA VAL A 18 -13.60 -0.99 12.44
C VAL A 18 -13.62 0.18 11.45
N ILE A 19 -13.11 -0.03 10.23
CA ILE A 19 -13.16 0.98 9.17
C ILE A 19 -14.61 1.40 8.89
N ASP A 20 -15.53 0.44 8.77
CA ASP A 20 -16.95 0.75 8.52
C ASP A 20 -17.56 1.54 9.68
N ALA A 21 -17.22 1.19 10.92
CA ALA A 21 -17.68 1.90 12.11
C ALA A 21 -17.14 3.34 12.18
N LEU A 22 -15.89 3.58 11.78
CA LEU A 22 -15.30 4.91 11.69
C LEU A 22 -15.89 5.74 10.55
N PHE A 23 -16.27 5.08 9.45
CA PHE A 23 -16.86 5.73 8.28
C PHE A 23 -18.33 6.11 8.48
N ALA A 24 -19.11 5.30 9.21
CA ALA A 24 -20.56 5.47 9.34
C ALA A 24 -21.03 6.85 9.86
N PRO A 25 -20.36 7.52 10.83
CA PRO A 25 -20.72 8.88 11.22
C PRO A 25 -20.49 9.90 10.11
N ARG A 26 -19.37 9.79 9.37
CA ARG A 26 -18.99 10.74 8.31
C ARG A 26 -19.90 10.67 7.10
N ALA A 27 -20.38 9.47 6.79
CA ALA A 27 -21.41 9.27 5.78
C ALA A 27 -22.72 10.02 6.06
N ARG A 28 -23.01 10.37 7.33
CA ARG A 28 -24.25 11.07 7.73
C ARG A 28 -24.11 12.59 7.73
N GLU A 29 -22.89 13.10 7.72
CA GLU A 29 -22.61 14.55 7.80
C GLU A 29 -22.94 15.29 6.49
N GLY A 30 -23.19 14.56 5.40
CA GLY A 30 -23.57 15.12 4.10
C GLY A 30 -22.36 15.65 3.33
N GLY A 31 -22.33 15.37 2.02
CA GLY A 31 -21.18 15.65 1.15
C GLY A 31 -20.26 14.44 0.95
N ALA A 32 -19.37 14.54 -0.03
CA ALA A 32 -18.39 13.49 -0.30
C ALA A 32 -17.38 13.42 0.87
N PRO A 33 -17.21 12.26 1.53
CA PRO A 33 -16.26 12.14 2.61
C PRO A 33 -14.83 12.40 2.09
N PRO A 34 -13.98 13.07 2.88
CA PRO A 34 -12.60 13.31 2.47
C PRO A 34 -11.88 11.97 2.23
N PRO A 35 -10.85 11.92 1.36
CA PRO A 35 -10.11 10.68 1.09
C PRO A 35 -9.51 10.03 2.34
N GLU A 36 -9.18 10.81 3.36
CA GLU A 36 -8.83 10.34 4.71
C GLU A 36 -9.77 10.97 5.74
N TRP A 37 -10.25 10.17 6.70
CA TRP A 37 -11.17 10.60 7.75
C TRP A 37 -10.64 10.32 9.16
N GLY A 38 -9.37 9.96 9.28
CA GLY A 38 -8.69 9.67 10.54
C GLY A 38 -8.58 8.18 10.86
N GLU A 39 -8.98 7.31 9.94
CA GLU A 39 -8.87 5.86 10.06
C GLU A 39 -7.41 5.41 10.20
N ARG A 40 -6.49 5.97 9.40
CA ARG A 40 -5.05 5.69 9.55
C ARG A 40 -4.55 6.08 10.94
N ALA A 41 -4.84 7.30 11.38
CA ALA A 41 -4.42 7.81 12.68
C ALA A 41 -4.99 6.96 13.83
N HIS A 42 -6.25 6.50 13.70
CA HIS A 42 -6.87 5.60 14.66
C HIS A 42 -6.09 4.29 14.81
N PHE A 43 -5.72 3.63 13.71
CA PHE A 43 -4.93 2.39 13.77
C PHE A 43 -3.53 2.61 14.34
N ILE A 44 -2.84 3.68 13.94
CA ILE A 44 -1.51 4.02 14.47
C ILE A 44 -1.58 4.20 15.98
N GLN A 45 -2.53 5.00 16.47
CA GLN A 45 -2.67 5.30 17.89
C GLN A 45 -3.14 4.07 18.69
N ALA A 46 -4.16 3.36 18.21
CA ALA A 46 -4.78 2.27 18.96
C ALA A 46 -3.89 1.02 19.05
N LEU A 47 -3.06 0.77 18.03
CA LEU A 47 -2.07 -0.31 18.05
C LEU A 47 -0.69 0.15 18.53
N GLY A 48 -0.48 1.44 18.77
CA GLY A 48 0.81 1.99 19.19
C GLY A 48 1.93 1.73 18.18
N LEU A 49 1.65 1.88 16.88
CA LEU A 49 2.55 1.46 15.79
C LEU A 49 3.85 2.28 15.68
N GLU A 50 3.96 3.37 16.44
CA GLU A 50 5.19 4.14 16.56
C GLU A 50 6.26 3.41 17.40
N ASP A 51 5.83 2.49 18.25
CA ASP A 51 6.72 1.61 19.01
C ASP A 51 7.03 0.34 18.20
N GLU A 52 8.32 0.08 17.96
CA GLU A 52 8.78 -1.10 17.22
C GLU A 52 8.33 -2.41 17.88
N GLU A 53 8.24 -2.45 19.21
CA GLU A 53 7.77 -3.64 19.91
C GLU A 53 6.31 -3.95 19.55
N ASN A 54 5.44 -2.93 19.53
CA ASN A 54 4.04 -3.11 19.15
C ASN A 54 3.86 -3.38 17.66
N PHE A 55 4.64 -2.72 16.81
CA PHE A 55 4.65 -3.01 15.38
C PHE A 55 5.02 -4.48 15.11
N SER A 56 6.01 -5.03 15.82
CA SER A 56 6.45 -6.42 15.67
C SER A 56 5.37 -7.45 16.04
N LYS A 57 4.41 -7.08 16.90
CA LYS A 57 3.29 -7.94 17.32
C LYS A 57 2.27 -8.17 16.21
N ILE A 58 2.23 -7.31 15.18
CA ILE A 58 1.37 -7.54 14.01
C ILE A 58 1.94 -8.74 13.22
N PRO A 59 1.13 -9.74 12.82
CA PRO A 59 1.59 -10.85 12.01
C PRO A 59 2.21 -10.38 10.68
N CYS A 60 3.33 -10.98 10.25
CA CYS A 60 3.95 -10.67 8.98
C CYS A 60 3.69 -11.78 7.95
N LEU A 61 3.15 -11.40 6.78
CA LEU A 61 2.82 -12.34 5.70
C LEU A 61 4.05 -13.11 5.18
N ASN A 62 5.25 -12.50 5.24
CA ASN A 62 6.49 -13.15 4.80
C ASN A 62 6.99 -14.28 5.71
N ASP A 63 6.52 -14.31 6.96
CA ASP A 63 6.96 -15.26 7.97
C ASP A 63 6.04 -16.50 8.01
N VAL A 64 5.01 -16.51 7.17
CA VAL A 64 4.03 -17.60 7.05
C VAL A 64 4.44 -18.53 5.89
N GLU A 65 4.39 -19.85 6.12
CA GLU A 65 4.76 -20.83 5.09
C GLU A 65 3.79 -20.84 3.89
N LEU A 66 2.49 -20.65 4.16
CA LEU A 66 1.44 -20.65 3.17
C LEU A 66 0.52 -19.44 3.38
N ALA A 67 0.37 -18.58 2.37
CA ALA A 67 -0.47 -17.38 2.48
C ALA A 67 -1.94 -17.70 2.87
N GLU A 68 -2.43 -18.87 2.47
CA GLU A 68 -3.78 -19.36 2.75
C GLU A 68 -4.03 -19.65 4.25
N SER A 69 -2.97 -19.81 5.06
CA SER A 69 -3.14 -19.98 6.51
C SER A 69 -3.38 -18.67 7.25
N VAL A 70 -3.25 -17.52 6.57
CA VAL A 70 -3.59 -16.21 7.13
C VAL A 70 -5.10 -16.01 7.03
N ALA A 71 -5.72 -15.58 8.13
CA ALA A 71 -7.14 -15.28 8.13
C ALA A 71 -7.46 -14.18 7.09
N PRO A 72 -8.45 -14.37 6.21
CA PRO A 72 -8.82 -13.35 5.25
C PRO A 72 -9.29 -12.08 5.96
N PHE A 73 -9.08 -10.93 5.32
CA PHE A 73 -9.48 -9.62 5.84
C PHE A 73 -8.85 -9.22 7.19
N SER A 74 -7.76 -9.86 7.59
CA SER A 74 -7.00 -9.51 8.80
C SER A 74 -5.91 -8.49 8.50
N LEU A 75 -5.45 -7.79 9.54
CA LEU A 75 -4.34 -6.83 9.44
C LEU A 75 -3.01 -7.55 9.54
N VAL A 76 -2.15 -7.37 8.54
CA VAL A 76 -0.81 -7.97 8.49
C VAL A 76 0.24 -6.95 8.09
N ARG A 77 1.49 -7.24 8.44
CA ARG A 77 2.69 -6.60 7.88
C ARG A 77 3.12 -7.36 6.63
N TYR A 78 3.65 -6.63 5.67
CA TYR A 78 4.25 -7.24 4.48
C TYR A 78 5.54 -6.51 4.10
N ARG A 79 6.60 -7.29 3.90
CA ARG A 79 7.91 -6.87 3.43
C ARG A 79 8.00 -7.23 1.96
N CYS A 80 8.11 -6.23 1.10
CA CYS A 80 8.06 -6.42 -0.34
C CYS A 80 9.10 -5.52 -1.03
N LEU A 81 9.42 -5.84 -2.28
CA LEU A 81 9.96 -4.88 -3.23
C LEU A 81 8.78 -4.10 -3.80
N VAL A 82 8.74 -2.79 -3.58
CA VAL A 82 7.74 -1.91 -4.19
C VAL A 82 8.17 -1.61 -5.62
N GLN A 83 7.32 -1.94 -6.59
CA GLN A 83 7.47 -1.52 -7.97
C GLN A 83 6.63 -0.26 -8.20
N ASP A 84 7.15 0.63 -9.07
CA ASP A 84 6.47 1.87 -9.39
C ASP A 84 5.20 1.60 -10.19
N VAL A 85 4.13 2.28 -9.80
CA VAL A 85 2.84 2.29 -10.51
C VAL A 85 2.62 3.75 -10.86
N PHE A 86 2.87 4.07 -12.13
CA PHE A 86 2.93 5.46 -12.60
C PHE A 86 1.60 6.21 -12.50
N GLU A 87 0.46 5.51 -12.53
CA GLU A 87 -0.86 6.13 -12.55
C GLU A 87 -1.69 5.78 -11.30
N PRO A 88 -2.35 6.78 -10.67
CA PRO A 88 -3.27 6.53 -9.59
C PRO A 88 -4.50 5.76 -10.08
N GLU A 89 -5.01 4.87 -9.24
CA GLU A 89 -6.19 4.08 -9.50
C GLU A 89 -7.45 4.88 -9.11
N LEU A 90 -8.42 5.00 -10.02
CA LEU A 90 -9.75 5.52 -9.76
C LEU A 90 -10.66 4.39 -9.24
N TYR A 91 -11.32 4.62 -8.10
CA TYR A 91 -12.20 3.63 -7.47
C TYR A 91 -13.42 4.28 -6.81
N SER A 92 -14.51 3.52 -6.65
CA SER A 92 -15.74 3.97 -5.99
C SER A 92 -15.60 3.96 -4.47
N LEU A 93 -15.04 5.01 -3.89
CA LEU A 93 -14.83 5.16 -2.43
C LEU A 93 -16.10 4.94 -1.61
N THR A 94 -17.24 5.48 -2.07
CA THR A 94 -18.52 5.39 -1.36
C THR A 94 -19.58 4.79 -2.25
N MET A 95 -20.29 3.79 -1.72
CA MET A 95 -21.46 3.19 -2.34
C MET A 95 -22.68 3.34 -1.44
N GLN A 96 -23.87 3.37 -2.04
CA GLN A 96 -25.14 3.47 -1.33
C GLN A 96 -25.85 2.12 -1.34
N GLU A 97 -26.04 1.53 -0.17
CA GLU A 97 -26.94 0.40 0.06
C GLU A 97 -28.36 0.93 0.31
N GLN A 98 -29.32 0.46 -0.48
CA GLN A 98 -30.74 0.83 -0.36
C GLN A 98 -31.63 -0.40 -0.49
N ASP A 99 -32.86 -0.33 0.03
CA ASP A 99 -33.86 -1.37 -0.24
C ASP A 99 -34.11 -1.52 -1.73
N ALA A 100 -34.36 -2.75 -2.19
CA ALA A 100 -34.77 -3.00 -3.57
C ALA A 100 -36.03 -2.19 -3.93
N ASP A 101 -36.93 -2.01 -2.96
CA ASP A 101 -38.17 -1.23 -3.11
C ASP A 101 -37.96 0.29 -2.92
N GLY A 102 -36.75 0.74 -2.58
CA GLY A 102 -36.38 2.16 -2.46
C GLY A 102 -37.00 2.91 -1.27
N GLN A 103 -37.72 2.24 -0.38
CA GLN A 103 -38.50 2.88 0.70
C GLN A 103 -37.74 3.09 2.00
N GLY A 104 -36.51 2.56 2.14
CA GLY A 104 -35.71 2.70 3.35
C GLY A 104 -34.69 3.83 3.31
N ALA A 105 -34.26 4.24 4.50
CA ALA A 105 -33.13 5.15 4.64
C ALA A 105 -31.85 4.49 4.07
N PRO A 106 -31.09 5.20 3.21
CA PRO A 106 -29.90 4.64 2.62
C PRO A 106 -28.78 4.48 3.64
N ARG A 107 -28.01 3.40 3.50
CA ARG A 107 -26.77 3.17 4.24
C ARG A 107 -25.60 3.36 3.29
N PHE A 108 -24.62 4.17 3.68
CA PHE A 108 -23.41 4.33 2.90
C PHE A 108 -22.32 3.37 3.38
N LEU A 109 -21.61 2.80 2.42
CA LEU A 109 -20.54 1.83 2.63
C LEU A 109 -19.27 2.33 1.95
N THR A 110 -18.12 2.01 2.53
CA THR A 110 -16.81 2.36 1.95
C THR A 110 -16.09 1.15 1.36
N THR A 111 -15.43 1.35 0.23
CA THR A 111 -14.61 0.33 -0.45
C THR A 111 -13.10 0.61 -0.34
N LYS A 112 -12.68 1.62 0.43
CA LYS A 112 -11.28 2.11 0.46
C LYS A 112 -10.23 1.01 0.63
N TYR A 113 -10.50 0.04 1.50
CA TYR A 113 -9.61 -1.10 1.80
C TYR A 113 -10.15 -2.43 1.27
N ARG A 114 -10.98 -2.39 0.23
CA ARG A 114 -11.60 -3.57 -0.37
C ARG A 114 -11.45 -3.54 -1.88
N GLU A 115 -11.22 -4.72 -2.46
CA GLU A 115 -11.22 -4.91 -3.91
C GLU A 115 -12.66 -5.05 -4.44
N SER A 116 -13.50 -5.78 -3.70
CA SER A 116 -14.92 -5.96 -3.98
C SER A 116 -15.80 -5.15 -3.01
N PRO A 117 -17.03 -4.79 -3.42
CA PRO A 117 -17.97 -4.17 -2.51
C PRO A 117 -18.25 -5.07 -1.30
N PRO A 118 -18.47 -4.50 -0.12
CA PRO A 118 -18.84 -5.27 1.07
C PRO A 118 -20.15 -6.04 0.86
N ASP A 119 -20.31 -7.11 1.62
CA ASP A 119 -21.51 -7.95 1.57
C ASP A 119 -22.77 -7.13 1.79
N VAL A 120 -23.69 -7.24 0.84
CA VAL A 120 -24.96 -6.55 0.81
C VAL A 120 -25.97 -7.33 1.63
N LEU A 121 -26.73 -6.64 2.48
CA LEU A 121 -27.78 -7.29 3.26
C LEU A 121 -28.86 -7.89 2.34
N PRO A 122 -29.46 -9.05 2.70
CA PRO A 122 -30.54 -9.64 1.91
C PRO A 122 -31.66 -8.65 1.65
N GLY A 123 -32.09 -8.53 0.39
CA GLY A 123 -33.16 -7.60 -0.03
C GLY A 123 -32.69 -6.16 -0.27
N LYS A 124 -31.40 -5.86 -0.06
CA LYS A 124 -30.79 -4.58 -0.41
C LYS A 124 -30.05 -4.68 -1.75
N ILE A 125 -29.86 -3.53 -2.38
CA ILE A 125 -29.05 -3.36 -3.59
C ILE A 125 -28.00 -2.27 -3.37
N LEU A 126 -26.82 -2.48 -3.97
CA LEU A 126 -25.78 -1.46 -4.04
C LEU A 126 -26.01 -0.56 -5.23
N LYS A 127 -25.97 0.74 -4.97
CA LYS A 127 -26.07 1.81 -5.95
C LYS A 127 -24.77 2.61 -5.95
N ASP A 128 -24.23 2.79 -7.15
CA ASP A 128 -23.08 3.66 -7.39
C ASP A 128 -23.52 5.14 -7.33
N LEU A 129 -22.73 5.98 -6.68
CA LEU A 129 -23.00 7.43 -6.54
C LEU A 129 -22.43 8.26 -7.71
N GLY A 130 -21.90 7.59 -8.74
CA GLY A 130 -21.22 8.21 -9.85
C GLY A 130 -20.02 9.02 -9.40
N ARG A 131 -19.85 10.20 -10.01
CA ARG A 131 -18.69 11.08 -9.78
C ARG A 131 -18.53 11.52 -8.32
N GLU A 132 -19.62 11.57 -7.56
CA GLU A 132 -19.58 11.98 -6.14
C GLU A 132 -19.06 10.88 -5.21
N GLY A 133 -19.17 9.61 -5.64
CA GLY A 133 -18.66 8.46 -4.89
C GLY A 133 -17.25 8.05 -5.27
N LEU A 134 -16.67 8.63 -6.33
CA LEU A 134 -15.34 8.27 -6.84
C LEU A 134 -14.22 8.94 -6.03
N SER A 135 -13.11 8.22 -5.90
CA SER A 135 -11.85 8.73 -5.35
C SER A 135 -10.67 8.13 -6.11
N GLN A 136 -9.48 8.60 -5.78
CA GLN A 136 -8.22 8.13 -6.36
C GLN A 136 -7.28 7.65 -5.26
N ARG A 137 -6.52 6.59 -5.53
CA ARG A 137 -5.49 6.08 -4.62
C ARG A 137 -4.21 5.75 -5.38
N GLY A 138 -3.06 5.96 -4.73
CA GLY A 138 -1.81 5.36 -5.18
C GLY A 138 -1.82 3.88 -4.84
N ALA A 139 -1.76 3.01 -5.84
CA ALA A 139 -1.59 1.58 -5.63
C ALA A 139 -0.09 1.26 -5.62
N TYR A 140 0.37 0.50 -4.64
CA TYR A 140 1.73 -0.04 -4.64
C TYR A 140 1.69 -1.48 -5.10
N TYR A 141 2.44 -1.79 -6.17
CA TYR A 141 2.61 -3.17 -6.57
C TYR A 141 3.78 -3.79 -5.80
N CYS A 142 3.44 -4.61 -4.81
CA CYS A 142 4.40 -5.27 -3.94
C CYS A 142 4.76 -6.66 -4.45
N VAL A 143 6.02 -6.86 -4.84
CA VAL A 143 6.56 -8.17 -5.23
C VAL A 143 7.32 -8.78 -4.05
N PRO A 144 7.19 -10.09 -3.77
CA PRO A 144 8.07 -10.76 -2.81
C PRO A 144 9.54 -10.48 -3.10
N LEU A 145 10.36 -10.34 -2.07
CA LEU A 145 11.78 -9.97 -2.22
C LEU A 145 12.51 -11.01 -3.10
N PRO A 146 13.01 -10.62 -4.30
CA PRO A 146 13.65 -11.56 -5.20
C PRO A 146 15.00 -12.01 -4.62
N GLY A 147 15.24 -13.32 -4.60
CA GLY A 147 16.48 -13.89 -4.08
C GLY A 147 16.69 -13.68 -2.57
N GLU A 148 15.61 -13.52 -1.78
CA GLU A 148 15.71 -13.42 -0.32
C GLU A 148 16.39 -14.69 0.24
N THR A 149 17.55 -14.50 0.86
CA THR A 149 18.31 -15.58 1.47
C THR A 149 17.74 -15.96 2.83
N ALA A 150 17.93 -17.21 3.25
CA ALA A 150 17.41 -17.71 4.54
C ALA A 150 17.91 -16.90 5.74
N TRP A 151 19.17 -16.43 5.73
CA TRP A 151 19.72 -15.61 6.81
C TRP A 151 19.10 -14.21 6.84
N ALA A 152 18.85 -13.60 5.68
CA ALA A 152 18.20 -12.29 5.60
C ALA A 152 16.76 -12.36 6.11
N ARG A 153 16.05 -13.44 5.77
CA ARG A 153 14.71 -13.73 6.33
C ARG A 153 14.76 -13.87 7.84
N ALA A 154 15.68 -14.67 8.38
CA ALA A 154 15.81 -14.89 9.82
C ALA A 154 16.09 -13.60 10.60
N VAL A 155 16.97 -12.73 10.09
CA VAL A 155 17.24 -11.41 10.70
C VAL A 155 16.00 -10.53 10.68
N ALA A 156 15.23 -10.56 9.60
CA ALA A 156 14.01 -9.78 9.46
C ALA A 156 12.90 -10.22 10.41
N SER A 157 12.67 -11.54 10.52
CA SER A 157 11.68 -12.12 11.41
C SER A 157 12.04 -11.90 12.89
N ALA A 158 13.34 -11.78 13.20
CA ALA A 158 13.84 -11.42 14.54
C ALA A 158 13.74 -9.92 14.86
N GLY A 159 13.10 -9.10 14.00
CA GLY A 159 12.98 -7.65 14.20
C GLY A 159 14.24 -6.85 13.86
N GLY A 160 15.24 -7.48 13.24
CA GLY A 160 16.55 -6.87 12.96
C GLY A 160 16.63 -5.98 11.73
N LEU A 161 15.61 -5.96 10.86
CA LEU A 161 15.55 -5.05 9.71
C LEU A 161 14.82 -3.77 10.09
N THR A 162 15.47 -2.93 10.89
CA THR A 162 15.04 -1.54 11.02
C THR A 162 15.31 -0.82 9.69
N PRO A 163 14.39 0.01 9.16
CA PRO A 163 14.67 0.90 8.05
C PRO A 163 15.48 2.10 8.57
N ARG A 164 16.60 1.85 9.25
CA ARG A 164 17.62 2.87 9.46
C ARG A 164 18.40 2.90 8.15
N GLY A 165 18.02 3.84 7.29
CA GLY A 165 18.61 4.03 5.96
C GLY A 165 20.09 3.71 6.00
N ALA A 166 20.50 2.72 5.20
CA ALA A 166 21.80 2.07 5.20
C ALA A 166 22.88 2.90 5.89
N ALA A 167 23.01 2.76 7.21
CA ALA A 167 24.22 3.18 7.88
C ALA A 167 25.24 2.19 7.36
N ALA A 168 25.95 2.59 6.29
CA ALA A 168 27.03 1.84 5.69
C ALA A 168 27.83 1.23 6.83
N ALA A 169 27.78 -0.10 6.95
CA ALA A 169 28.62 -0.81 7.89
C ALA A 169 30.03 -0.32 7.62
N LYS A 170 30.62 0.41 8.58
CA LYS A 170 32.03 0.78 8.51
C LYS A 170 32.81 -0.52 8.58
N SER A 171 33.07 -1.10 7.41
CA SER A 171 34.00 -2.21 7.28
C SER A 171 35.35 -1.69 7.78
N SER A 172 35.79 -2.21 8.92
CA SER A 172 37.07 -1.86 9.56
C SER A 172 38.27 -2.51 8.87
N ASN A 173 38.09 -3.20 7.75
CA ASN A 173 39.19 -3.67 6.92
C ASN A 173 39.38 -2.73 5.73
N GLY A 174 40.23 -1.72 5.96
CA GLY A 174 40.66 -0.78 4.94
C GLY A 174 41.40 -1.48 3.80
N THR A 175 40.84 -1.35 2.59
CA THR A 175 41.60 -1.42 1.34
C THR A 175 41.24 -0.15 0.57
N PRO A 176 42.22 0.64 0.09
CA PRO A 176 41.93 1.92 -0.54
C PRO A 176 41.07 1.74 -1.80
N PRO A 177 40.17 2.69 -2.11
CA PRO A 177 39.31 2.60 -3.29
C PRO A 177 40.17 2.68 -4.55
N THR A 178 40.16 1.61 -5.35
CA THR A 178 40.59 1.70 -6.75
C THR A 178 39.65 2.65 -7.47
N SER A 179 40.19 3.69 -8.10
CA SER A 179 39.42 4.62 -8.93
C SER A 179 38.55 3.85 -9.93
N LYS A 180 37.24 4.13 -9.93
CA LYS A 180 36.36 3.71 -11.01
C LYS A 180 36.97 4.22 -12.32
N ARG A 181 37.09 3.34 -13.32
CA ARG A 181 37.56 3.72 -14.67
C ARG A 181 36.72 4.91 -15.17
N PRO A 182 37.32 6.02 -15.59
CA PRO A 182 36.55 7.11 -16.19
C PRO A 182 35.87 6.56 -17.45
N ARG A 183 34.59 6.92 -17.65
CA ARG A 183 33.97 6.77 -18.97
C ARG A 183 34.77 7.65 -19.91
N GLN A 184 35.34 7.06 -20.95
CA GLN A 184 35.85 7.83 -22.08
C GLN A 184 34.62 8.32 -22.83
N ASP A 185 34.31 9.60 -22.69
CA ASP A 185 33.43 10.30 -23.61
C ASP A 185 34.20 10.35 -24.94
N GLU A 186 33.99 9.34 -25.78
CA GLU A 186 34.35 9.41 -27.19
C GLU A 186 33.29 10.28 -27.86
N ASP A 187 33.51 11.60 -27.84
CA ASP A 187 32.92 12.51 -28.81
C ASP A 187 33.40 12.04 -30.19
N ILE A 188 32.61 11.17 -30.82
CA ILE A 188 32.78 10.77 -32.22
C ILE A 188 32.50 12.03 -33.03
N ASP A 189 33.55 12.76 -33.37
CA ASP A 189 33.52 13.84 -34.34
C ASP A 189 33.15 13.22 -35.71
N MET A 190 31.87 13.30 -36.05
CA MET A 190 31.33 12.88 -37.35
C MET A 190 31.82 13.88 -38.40
N ALA A 191 33.10 13.79 -38.76
CA ALA A 191 33.67 14.52 -39.87
C ALA A 191 32.92 14.14 -41.15
N LEU A 192 32.25 15.14 -41.74
CA LEU A 192 31.52 15.01 -42.99
C LEU A 192 32.48 14.53 -44.09
N PRO A 193 32.14 13.49 -44.89
CA PRO A 193 33.04 13.01 -45.94
C PRO A 193 33.29 14.10 -47.00
N PRO A 194 34.51 14.17 -47.57
CA PRO A 194 34.85 15.20 -48.55
C PRO A 194 34.01 15.04 -49.82
N PRO A 195 33.67 16.14 -50.51
CA PRO A 195 32.84 16.09 -51.70
C PRO A 195 33.55 15.37 -52.85
N PRO A 196 32.80 14.67 -53.73
CA PRO A 196 33.39 13.94 -54.85
C PRO A 196 34.08 14.90 -55.83
N ALA A 197 35.27 14.51 -56.29
CA ALA A 197 36.05 15.27 -57.25
C ALA A 197 35.31 15.44 -58.58
N ALA A 198 35.33 16.65 -59.12
CA ALA A 198 34.75 16.96 -60.43
C ALA A 198 35.53 16.23 -61.55
N PRO A 199 34.85 15.79 -62.62
CA PRO A 199 35.48 15.08 -63.73
C PRO A 199 36.43 15.99 -64.50
N ALA A 200 37.57 15.43 -64.92
CA ALA A 200 38.60 16.11 -65.68
C ALA A 200 38.16 16.38 -67.13
N GLU A 201 38.39 17.61 -67.60
CA GLU A 201 38.47 17.97 -69.03
C GLU A 201 39.94 18.15 -69.44
#